data_AF-X1L5X8-F1
#
_entry.id   AF-X1L5X8-F1
#
_cell.length_a   1.000
_cell.length_b   1.000
_cell.length_c   1.000
_cell.angle_alpha   90.00
_cell.angle_beta   90.00
_cell.angle_gamma   90.00
#
_symmetry.space_group_name_H-M   'P 1'
#
loop_
_entity.id
_entity.type
_entity.pdbx_description
1 polymer ?
#
loop_
_entity_poly.entity_id
_entity_poly.type
_entity_poly.pdbx_seq_one_letter_code
_entity_poly.pdbx_strand_id
1 'polypeptide(L)'
;MLVKEIKNKEVWESFLLECQEKSFLDSWNWGEFNKAMGNKIWRLGIFEKNLLVLVILIVKTVAQRGTFLFVPHGPSTKYQVSSIKYQVLDKIKSL
;
A
#
# COMPACT_ATOMS: atom_id res chain seq x y z
N MET A 1 -15.24 2.91 -6.15
CA MET A 1 -14.10 2.31 -5.41
C MET A 1 -14.00 2.88 -4.02
N LEU A 2 -13.70 2.03 -3.04
CA LEU A 2 -13.61 2.41 -1.64
C LEU A 2 -12.20 2.11 -1.11
N VAL A 3 -11.61 3.07 -0.40
CA VAL A 3 -10.28 2.90 0.23
C VAL A 3 -10.51 2.64 1.70
N LYS A 4 -9.88 1.57 2.22
CA LYS A 4 -9.95 1.18 3.62
C LYS A 4 -8.56 0.84 4.12
N GLU A 5 -8.30 1.14 5.38
CA GLU A 5 -7.11 0.63 6.05
C GLU A 5 -7.25 -0.89 6.27
N ILE A 6 -6.21 -1.64 5.95
CA ILE A 6 -6.11 -3.07 6.22
C ILE A 6 -5.30 -3.26 7.49
N LYS A 7 -5.97 -3.75 8.54
CA LYS A 7 -5.39 -4.04 9.86
C LYS A 7 -5.15 -5.52 10.12
N ASN A 8 -5.65 -6.38 9.24
CA ASN A 8 -5.48 -7.83 9.35
C ASN A 8 -4.32 -8.27 8.46
N LYS A 9 -3.35 -8.98 9.06
CA LYS A 9 -2.13 -9.44 8.38
C LYS A 9 -2.43 -10.50 7.34
N GLU A 10 -3.32 -11.43 7.67
CA GLU A 10 -3.66 -12.56 6.81
C GLU A 10 -4.28 -12.07 5.50
N VAL A 11 -5.24 -11.14 5.57
CA VAL A 11 -5.86 -10.49 4.40
C VAL A 11 -4.81 -9.81 3.50
N TRP A 12 -3.84 -9.13 4.10
CA TRP A 12 -2.78 -8.44 3.37
C TRP A 12 -1.84 -9.41 2.65
N GLU A 13 -1.29 -10.38 3.38
CA GLU A 13 -0.32 -11.34 2.84
C GLU A 13 -0.97 -12.29 1.82
N SER A 14 -2.19 -12.76 2.08
CA SER A 14 -2.94 -13.56 1.10
C SER A 14 -3.16 -12.80 -0.20
N PHE A 15 -3.46 -11.50 -0.13
CA PHE A 15 -3.61 -10.68 -1.33
C PHE A 15 -2.29 -10.55 -2.11
N LEU A 16 -1.17 -10.29 -1.42
CA LEU A 16 0.15 -10.18 -2.06
C LEU A 16 0.58 -11.48 -2.74
N LEU A 17 0.22 -12.64 -2.18
CA LEU A 17 0.50 -13.94 -2.80
C LEU A 17 -0.21 -14.12 -4.14
N GLU A 18 -1.32 -13.43 -4.37
CA GLU A 18 -2.07 -13.46 -5.62
C GLU A 18 -1.61 -12.39 -6.62
N CYS A 19 -0.75 -11.45 -6.22
CA CYS A 19 -0.18 -10.45 -7.12
C CYS A 19 0.83 -11.07 -8.08
N GLN A 20 0.81 -10.65 -9.34
CA GLN A 20 1.78 -11.09 -10.34
C GLN A 20 3.19 -10.55 -10.03
N GLU A 21 3.27 -9.26 -9.69
CA GLU A 21 4.48 -8.61 -9.21
C GLU A 21 4.42 -8.51 -7.69
N LYS A 22 5.34 -9.22 -7.01
CA LYS A 22 5.41 -9.23 -5.54
C LYS A 22 6.74 -8.59 -5.13
N SER A 23 6.67 -7.63 -4.22
CA SER A 23 7.86 -7.05 -3.60
C SER A 23 7.89 -7.40 -2.12
N PHE A 24 9.07 -7.76 -1.62
CA PHE A 24 9.30 -7.86 -0.17
C PHE A 24 8.95 -6.54 0.55
N LEU A 25 9.13 -5.41 -0.14
CA LEU A 25 8.87 -4.08 0.38
C LEU A 25 7.37 -3.76 0.51
N ASP A 26 6.48 -4.62 0.01
CA ASP A 26 5.05 -4.53 0.26
C ASP A 26 4.59 -5.42 1.42
N SER A 27 5.45 -6.31 1.93
CA SER A 27 5.08 -7.27 2.98
C SER A 27 4.62 -6.59 4.26
N TRP A 28 3.80 -7.30 5.03
CA TRP A 28 3.38 -6.85 6.35
C TRP A 28 4.58 -6.56 7.25
N ASN A 29 5.55 -7.47 7.25
CA ASN A 29 6.74 -7.37 8.08
C ASN A 29 7.60 -6.16 7.71
N TRP A 30 7.66 -5.76 6.44
CA TRP A 30 8.35 -4.53 6.05
C TRP A 30 7.68 -3.27 6.62
N GLY A 31 6.35 -3.25 6.69
CA GLY A 31 5.63 -2.18 7.39
C GLY A 31 5.93 -2.16 8.90
N GLU A 32 6.00 -3.32 9.55
CA GLU A 32 6.35 -3.37 10.98
C GLU A 32 7.79 -2.92 11.25
N PHE A 33 8.71 -3.27 10.35
CA PHE A 33 10.08 -2.75 10.39
C PHE A 33 10.10 -1.21 10.32
N ASN A 34 9.36 -0.61 9.38
CA ASN A 34 9.28 0.85 9.27
C ASN A 34 8.66 1.50 10.51
N LYS A 35 7.62 0.89 11.10
CA LYS A 35 7.07 1.33 12.39
C LYS A 35 8.10 1.29 13.50
N ALA A 36 8.87 0.21 13.60
CA ALA A 36 9.91 0.06 14.62
C ALA A 36 11.04 1.10 14.45
N MET A 37 11.31 1.54 13.22
CA MET A 37 12.23 2.66 12.93
C MET A 37 11.64 4.05 13.24
N GLY A 38 10.39 4.14 13.72
CA GLY A 38 9.71 5.40 14.04
C GLY A 38 9.00 6.06 12.87
N ASN A 39 8.93 5.40 11.70
CA ASN A 39 8.18 5.94 10.56
C ASN A 39 6.68 5.69 10.75
N LYS A 40 5.86 6.68 10.38
CA LYS A 40 4.41 6.49 10.28
C LYS A 40 4.11 5.72 9.00
N ILE A 41 3.26 4.70 9.09
CA ILE A 41 2.84 3.91 7.93
C ILE A 41 1.33 3.95 7.74
N TRP A 42 0.88 3.67 6.52
CA TRP A 42 -0.49 3.32 6.20
C TRP A 42 -0.52 2.09 5.31
N ARG A 43 -1.39 1.14 5.64
CA ARG A 43 -1.69 -0.04 4.83
C ARG A 43 -3.08 0.13 4.26
N LEU A 44 -3.19 0.50 2.99
CA LEU A 44 -4.48 0.79 2.38
C LEU A 44 -4.83 -0.31 1.37
N GLY A 45 -6.08 -0.73 1.40
CA GLY A 45 -6.71 -1.61 0.41
C GLY A 45 -7.73 -0.84 -0.41
N ILE A 46 -7.77 -1.12 -1.71
CA ILE A 46 -8.74 -0.56 -2.64
C ILE A 46 -9.74 -1.63 -3.03
N PHE A 47 -11.00 -1.32 -2.76
CA PHE A 47 -12.11 -2.21 -2.99
C PHE A 47 -12.97 -1.73 -4.15
N GLU A 48 -13.25 -2.64 -5.08
CA GLU A 48 -14.21 -2.46 -6.16
C GLU A 48 -15.31 -3.51 -6.04
N LYS A 49 -16.58 -3.09 -5.98
CA LYS A 49 -17.72 -4.00 -5.77
C LYS A 49 -17.50 -4.99 -4.60
N ASN A 50 -16.86 -4.50 -3.53
CA ASN A 50 -16.50 -5.27 -2.33
C ASN A 50 -15.34 -6.28 -2.48
N LEU A 51 -14.71 -6.36 -3.65
CA LEU A 51 -13.50 -7.15 -3.89
C LEU A 51 -12.25 -6.30 -3.69
N LEU A 52 -11.26 -6.83 -2.99
CA LEU A 52 -9.95 -6.20 -2.85
C LEU A 52 -9.18 -6.35 -4.18
N VAL A 53 -8.86 -5.22 -4.81
CA VAL A 53 -8.23 -5.18 -6.15
C VAL A 53 -6.75 -4.79 -6.08
N LEU A 54 -6.39 -4.00 -5.06
CA LEU A 54 -5.07 -3.39 -4.94
C LEU A 54 -4.75 -3.13 -3.46
N VAL A 55 -3.49 -3.29 -3.09
CA VAL A 55 -2.96 -2.88 -1.78
C VAL A 55 -1.77 -1.94 -1.95
N ILE A 56 -1.62 -1.00 -1.02
CA ILE A 56 -0.54 -0.03 -1.04
C ILE A 56 0.01 0.22 0.36
N LEU A 57 1.31 0.00 0.53
CA LEU A 57 2.04 0.35 1.74
C LEU A 57 2.64 1.73 1.53
N ILE A 58 2.24 2.68 2.39
CA ILE A 58 2.75 4.05 2.38
C ILE A 58 3.56 4.23 3.64
N VAL A 59 4.79 4.73 3.50
CA VAL A 59 5.67 5.10 4.61
C VAL A 59 5.90 6.60 4.58
N LYS A 60 5.56 7.30 5.67
CA LYS A 60 5.95 8.71 5.86
C LYS A 60 7.41 8.74 6.29
N THR A 61 8.25 9.30 5.45
CA THR A 61 9.68 9.48 5.75
C THR A 61 9.94 10.95 6.03
N VAL A 62 10.49 11.23 7.21
CA VAL A 62 10.96 12.56 7.60
C VAL A 62 12.48 12.58 7.40
N ALA A 63 12.94 13.28 6.36
CA ALA A 63 14.35 13.44 6.05
C ALA A 63 14.81 14.89 6.33
N GLN A 64 16.13 15.11 6.39
CA GLN A 64 16.70 16.44 6.66
C GLN A 64 16.23 17.52 5.67
N ARG A 65 15.94 17.14 4.43
CA ARG A 65 15.56 18.08 3.34
C ARG A 65 14.07 18.08 3.02
N GLY A 66 13.24 17.46 3.86
CA GLY A 66 11.80 17.45 3.67
C GLY A 66 11.13 16.16 4.12
N THR A 67 9.81 16.23 4.21
CA THR A 67 8.95 15.09 4.52
C THR A 67 8.27 14.64 3.23
N PHE A 68 8.27 13.34 2.97
CA PHE A 68 7.63 12.76 1.80
C PHE A 68 6.94 11.44 2.14
N LEU A 69 5.98 11.06 1.28
CA LEU A 69 5.35 9.76 1.30
C LEU A 69 6.12 8.84 0.36
N PHE A 70 6.64 7.75 0.90
CA PHE A 70 7.37 6.73 0.17
C PHE A 70 6.48 5.51 -0.06
N VAL A 71 6.38 5.10 -1.33
CA VAL A 71 5.63 3.91 -1.76
C VAL A 71 6.59 3.03 -2.55
N PRO A 72 7.25 2.05 -1.90
CA PRO A 72 8.25 1.22 -2.56
C PRO A 72 7.59 0.33 -3.62
N HIS A 73 8.13 0.30 -4.85
CA HIS A 73 7.67 -0.55 -5.96
C HIS A 73 6.20 -0.39 -6.39
N GLY A 74 5.54 0.69 -5.92
CA GLY A 74 4.18 1.03 -6.31
C GLY A 74 3.13 0.10 -5.73
N PRO A 75 1.84 0.38 -5.99
CA PRO A 75 0.77 -0.45 -5.44
C PRO A 75 0.79 -1.86 -6.03
N SER A 76 0.68 -2.88 -5.17
CA SER A 76 0.59 -4.27 -5.58
C SER A 76 -0.82 -4.59 -6.08
N THR A 77 -0.93 -5.18 -7.27
CA THR A 77 -2.20 -5.45 -7.96
C THR A 77 -2.29 -6.89 -8.45
N LYS A 78 -3.48 -7.49 -8.41
CA LYS A 78 -3.71 -8.84 -8.98
C LYS A 78 -3.66 -8.86 -10.52
N TYR A 79 -4.05 -7.76 -11.17
CA TYR A 79 -4.16 -7.67 -12.63
C TYR A 79 -3.44 -6.43 -13.14
N GLN A 80 -2.95 -6.46 -14.38
CA GLN A 80 -2.49 -5.25 -15.07
C GLN A 80 -3.67 -4.32 -15.33
N VAL A 81 -4.03 -3.50 -14.33
CA VAL A 81 -5.07 -2.50 -14.50
C VAL A 81 -4.44 -1.13 -14.66
N SER A 82 -4.31 -0.71 -15.92
CA SER A 82 -3.70 0.56 -16.32
C SER A 82 -4.47 1.78 -15.77
N SER A 83 -5.79 1.71 -15.67
CA SER A 83 -6.64 2.81 -15.23
C SER A 83 -6.75 2.96 -13.70
N ILE A 84 -6.66 1.87 -12.95
CA ILE A 84 -6.86 1.87 -11.48
C ILE A 84 -5.67 2.52 -10.76
N LYS A 85 -4.44 2.34 -11.28
CA LYS A 85 -3.21 2.90 -10.69
C LYS A 85 -3.29 4.42 -10.48
N TYR A 86 -3.86 5.16 -11.43
CA TYR A 86 -3.95 6.62 -11.35
C TYR A 86 -5.01 7.11 -10.36
N GLN A 87 -6.13 6.39 -10.22
CA GLN A 87 -7.21 6.77 -9.30
C GLN A 87 -6.81 6.66 -7.82
N VAL A 88 -5.78 5.85 -7.52
CA VAL A 88 -5.21 5.75 -6.17
C VAL A 88 -4.55 7.07 -5.74
N LEU A 89 -3.90 7.76 -6.68
CA LEU A 89 -3.09 8.94 -6.40
C LEU A 89 -3.94 10.09 -5.84
N ASP A 90 -5.14 10.29 -6.36
CA ASP A 90 -6.01 11.38 -5.89
C ASP A 90 -6.50 11.18 -4.45
N LYS A 91 -6.60 9.93 -4.00
CA LYS A 91 -6.91 9.59 -2.60
C LYS A 91 -5.71 9.63 -1.67
N ILE A 92 -4.50 9.43 -2.19
CA ILE A 92 -3.27 9.59 -1.39
C ILE A 92 -2.97 11.07 -1.14
N LYS A 93 -3.31 11.97 -2.08
CA LYS A 93 -3.12 13.42 -1.91
C LYS A 93 -3.88 14.02 -0.73
N SER A 94 -4.91 13.34 -0.22
CA SER A 94 -5.69 13.79 0.93
C SER A 94 -5.21 13.27 2.30
N LEU A 95 -4.12 12.47 2.33
CA LEU A 95 -3.52 11.90 3.55
C LEU A 95 -2.36 12.76 4.09
#